data_AF-A0A2B7ZQK0-F1
#
_entry.id   AF-A0A2B7ZQK0-F1
#
_cell.length_a   1.000
_cell.length_b   1.000
_cell.length_c   1.000
_cell.angle_alpha   90.00
_cell.angle_beta   90.00
_cell.angle_gamma   90.00
#
_symmetry.space_group_name_H-M   'P 1'
#
loop_
_entity.id
_entity.type
_entity.pdbx_description
1 polymer ?
#
loop_
_entity_poly.entity_id
_entity_poly.type
_entity_poly.pdbx_seq_one_letter_code
_entity_poly.pdbx_strand_id
1 'polypeptide(L)'
;MADLARYRLAKRTQGSPEVPPQQPNTYEYTYVASALDIALALLSTDLAKNAMVELAKVFDHNLTEFPRIFQGATEAQVKTRIDAFVEILQQ
;
A
#
# COMPACT_ATOMS: atom_id res chain seq x y z
N MET A 1 -10.97 -1.21 14.72
CA MET A 1 -9.86 -0.88 13.80
C MET A 1 -9.30 -2.10 13.07
N ALA A 2 -9.29 -3.30 13.66
CA ALA A 2 -8.89 -4.54 12.97
C ALA A 2 -9.80 -4.91 11.76
N ASP A 3 -11.07 -4.49 11.78
CA ASP A 3 -12.03 -4.86 10.72
C ASP A 3 -11.81 -4.20 9.36
N LEU A 4 -11.35 -2.93 9.33
CA LEU A 4 -11.16 -2.23 8.06
C LEU A 4 -9.97 -2.78 7.25
N ALA A 5 -8.93 -3.23 7.95
CA ALA A 5 -7.78 -3.89 7.36
C ALA A 5 -8.15 -5.28 6.81
N ARG A 6 -8.97 -6.04 7.54
CA ARG A 6 -9.53 -7.33 7.07
C ARG A 6 -10.42 -7.15 5.84
N TYR A 7 -11.22 -6.07 5.79
CA TYR A 7 -12.10 -5.76 4.65
C TYR A 7 -11.32 -5.42 3.37
N ARG A 8 -10.19 -4.72 3.50
CA ARG A 8 -9.33 -4.36 2.34
C ARG A 8 -8.48 -5.54 1.85
N LEU A 9 -7.99 -6.41 2.75
CA LEU A 9 -7.32 -7.66 2.37
C LEU A 9 -8.27 -8.63 1.66
N ALA A 10 -9.53 -8.73 2.09
CA ALA A 10 -10.54 -9.57 1.44
C ALA A 10 -10.81 -9.16 -0.02
N LYS A 11 -10.81 -7.86 -0.33
CA LYS A 11 -10.96 -7.38 -1.72
C LYS A 11 -9.76 -7.74 -2.61
N ARG A 12 -8.58 -7.95 -2.04
CA ARG A 12 -7.38 -8.35 -2.79
C ARG A 12 -7.38 -9.83 -3.15
N THR A 13 -7.90 -10.67 -2.25
CA THR A 13 -8.06 -12.12 -2.48
C THR A 13 -9.26 -12.45 -3.36
N GLN A 14 -10.26 -11.57 -3.47
CA GLN A 14 -11.44 -11.80 -4.33
C GLN A 14 -11.31 -11.21 -5.75
N GLY A 15 -10.28 -10.41 -6.02
CA GLY A 15 -10.20 -9.63 -7.26
C GLY A 15 -11.21 -8.47 -7.28
N SER A 16 -10.96 -7.46 -8.11
CA SER A 16 -12.00 -6.47 -8.39
C SER A 16 -13.17 -7.17 -9.11
N PRO A 17 -14.44 -6.88 -8.79
CA PRO A 17 -15.56 -7.42 -9.58
C PRO A 17 -15.52 -7.02 -11.06
N GLU A 18 -14.72 -6.01 -11.41
CA GLU A 18 -14.45 -5.58 -12.79
C GLU A 18 -13.34 -6.38 -13.48
N VAL A 19 -12.57 -7.18 -12.73
CA VAL A 19 -11.49 -8.01 -13.23
C VAL A 19 -11.90 -9.47 -13.07
N PRO A 20 -12.28 -10.17 -14.16
CA PRO A 20 -12.60 -11.58 -14.09
C PRO A 20 -11.48 -12.38 -13.41
N PRO A 21 -11.81 -13.44 -12.66
CA PRO A 21 -10.79 -14.34 -12.12
C PRO A 21 -9.85 -14.80 -13.24
N GLN A 22 -8.56 -14.53 -13.08
CA GLN A 22 -7.54 -14.94 -14.03
C GLN A 22 -7.23 -16.43 -13.83
N GLN A 23 -7.14 -17.18 -14.93
CA GLN A 23 -6.68 -18.57 -14.84
C GLN A 23 -5.19 -18.60 -14.48
N PRO A 24 -4.76 -19.42 -13.50
CA PRO A 24 -3.34 -19.58 -13.20
C PRO A 24 -2.58 -20.08 -14.42
N ASN A 25 -1.32 -19.64 -14.58
CA ASN A 25 -0.39 -20.08 -15.63
C ASN A 25 -0.76 -19.68 -17.07
N THR A 26 -1.58 -18.66 -17.27
CA THR A 26 -1.71 -17.99 -18.57
C THR A 26 -0.68 -16.88 -18.74
N TYR A 27 -0.41 -16.46 -19.98
CA TYR A 27 0.52 -15.36 -20.25
C TYR A 27 0.05 -14.05 -19.59
N GLU A 28 -1.26 -13.80 -19.61
CA GLU A 28 -1.89 -12.64 -18.98
C GLU A 28 -1.69 -12.67 -17.46
N TYR A 29 -1.91 -13.84 -16.84
CA TYR A 29 -1.69 -14.03 -15.40
C TYR A 29 -0.22 -13.78 -15.03
N THR A 30 0.72 -14.38 -15.76
CA THR A 30 2.16 -14.22 -15.52
C THR A 30 2.60 -12.76 -15.69
N TYR A 31 2.09 -12.07 -16.72
CA TYR A 31 2.37 -10.65 -16.93
C TYR A 31 1.87 -9.79 -15.77
N VAL A 32 0.61 -9.97 -15.33
CA VAL A 32 0.03 -9.21 -14.23
C VAL A 32 0.74 -9.49 -12.91
N ALA A 33 1.04 -10.75 -12.62
CA ALA A 33 1.80 -11.13 -11.42
C ALA A 33 3.19 -10.47 -11.42
N SER A 34 3.90 -10.52 -12.54
CA SER A 34 5.23 -9.91 -12.67
C SER A 34 5.19 -8.38 -12.54
N ALA A 35 4.16 -7.73 -13.11
CA ALA A 35 3.97 -6.29 -12.97
C ALA A 35 3.69 -5.87 -11.51
N LEU A 36 2.92 -6.67 -10.77
CA LEU A 36 2.67 -6.45 -9.35
C LEU A 36 3.96 -6.63 -8.52
N ASP A 37 4.75 -7.67 -8.80
CA ASP A 37 6.03 -7.90 -8.12
C ASP A 37 6.99 -6.73 -8.34
N ILE A 38 7.09 -6.22 -9.58
CA ILE A 38 7.91 -5.06 -9.91
C ILE A 38 7.41 -3.81 -9.15
N ALA A 39 6.10 -3.56 -9.14
CA ALA A 39 5.54 -2.42 -8.42
C ALA A 39 5.83 -2.50 -6.90
N LEU A 40 5.69 -3.68 -6.29
CA LEU A 40 6.00 -3.91 -4.88
C LEU A 40 7.50 -3.76 -4.58
N ALA A 41 8.36 -4.22 -5.47
CA ALA A 41 9.81 -4.04 -5.35
C ALA A 41 10.19 -2.55 -5.41
N LEU A 42 9.59 -1.77 -6.31
CA LEU A 42 9.83 -0.32 -6.41
C LEU A 42 9.39 0.41 -5.12
N LEU A 43 8.23 0.06 -4.57
CA LEU A 43 7.74 0.62 -3.30
C LEU A 43 8.62 0.24 -2.10
N SER A 44 9.42 -0.81 -2.22
CA SER A 44 10.34 -1.27 -1.17
C SER A 44 11.65 -0.50 -1.13
N THR A 45 11.95 0.32 -2.14
CA THR A 45 13.18 1.12 -2.19
C THR A 45 13.16 2.26 -1.17
N ASP A 46 14.33 2.63 -0.64
CA ASP A 46 14.44 3.77 0.28
C ASP A 46 13.97 5.08 -0.35
N LEU A 47 14.25 5.28 -1.64
CA LEU A 47 13.78 6.45 -2.38
C LEU A 47 12.25 6.55 -2.38
N ALA A 48 11.56 5.46 -2.72
CA ALA A 48 10.10 5.43 -2.73
C ALA A 48 9.52 5.61 -1.32
N LYS A 49 10.12 4.96 -0.31
CA LYS A 49 9.72 5.09 1.10
C LYS A 49 9.85 6.52 1.60
N ASN A 50 10.95 7.20 1.29
CA ASN A 50 11.15 8.60 1.66
C ASN A 50 10.14 9.52 0.96
N ALA A 51 9.87 9.30 -0.33
CA ALA A 51 8.83 10.05 -1.05
C ALA A 51 7.43 9.83 -0.45
N MET A 52 7.11 8.60 -0.03
CA MET A 52 5.86 8.30 0.66
C MET A 52 5.76 8.98 2.02
N VAL A 53 6.86 9.11 2.77
CA VAL A 53 6.89 9.85 4.05
C VAL A 53 6.53 11.32 3.82
N GLU A 54 7.14 11.95 2.81
CA GLU A 54 6.86 13.34 2.44
C GLU A 54 5.39 13.53 2.04
N LEU A 55 4.88 12.67 1.14
CA LEU A 55 3.47 12.70 0.73
C LEU A 55 2.54 12.52 1.93
N ALA A 56 2.81 11.55 2.81
CA ALA A 56 2.01 11.31 4.00
C ALA A 56 1.93 12.54 4.91
N LYS A 57 3.06 13.23 5.13
CA LYS A 57 3.10 14.48 5.91
C LYS A 57 2.34 15.61 5.22
N VAL A 58 2.46 15.76 3.90
CA VAL A 58 1.73 16.77 3.12
C VAL A 58 0.22 16.54 3.19
N PHE A 59 -0.24 15.31 3.00
CA PHE A 59 -1.66 14.97 3.14
C PHE A 59 -2.13 15.23 4.56
N ASP A 60 -1.40 14.78 5.57
CA ASP A 60 -1.76 14.97 6.98
C ASP A 60 -1.84 16.44 7.39
N HIS A 61 -0.96 17.28 6.84
CA HIS A 61 -0.99 18.73 7.06
C HIS A 61 -2.20 19.41 6.41
N ASN A 62 -2.57 18.96 5.21
CA ASN A 62 -3.66 19.52 4.41
C ASN A 62 -5.05 18.99 4.78
N LEU A 63 -5.15 17.99 5.67
CA LEU A 63 -6.43 17.55 6.22
C LEU A 63 -7.04 18.67 7.07
N THR A 64 -8.19 19.17 6.62
CA THR A 64 -9.00 20.20 7.30
C THR A 64 -9.81 19.64 8.46
N GLU A 65 -10.07 18.33 8.47
CA GLU A 65 -10.83 17.64 9.51
C GLU A 65 -9.94 16.66 10.27
N PHE A 66 -10.08 16.64 11.61
CA PHE A 66 -9.35 15.75 12.49
C PHE A 66 -9.73 14.28 12.26
N PRO A 67 -8.79 13.32 12.44
CA PRO A 67 -7.48 13.51 13.08
C PRO A 67 -6.32 13.57 12.10
N ARG A 68 -5.39 14.51 12.35
CA ARG A 68 -4.03 14.48 11.79
C ARG A 68 -3.27 13.32 12.45
N ILE A 69 -3.03 12.26 11.68
CA ILE A 69 -2.48 10.97 12.12
C ILE A 69 -0.99 11.08 12.43
N PHE A 70 -0.26 11.97 11.75
CA PHE A 70 1.18 12.14 11.86
C PHE A 70 1.58 13.46 12.53
N GLN A 71 0.63 14.21 13.09
CA GLN A 71 0.93 15.43 13.83
C GLN A 71 1.82 15.11 15.05
N GLY A 72 3.02 15.71 15.07
CA GLY A 72 4.02 15.46 16.12
C GLY A 72 4.78 14.13 15.98
N ALA A 73 4.53 13.36 14.93
CA ALA A 73 5.31 12.17 14.63
C ALA A 73 6.67 12.53 14.03
N THR A 74 7.71 11.79 14.42
CA THR A 74 9.03 11.89 13.78
C THR A 74 9.02 11.19 12.43
N GLU A 75 9.96 11.54 11.55
CA GLU A 75 10.10 10.86 10.25
C GLU A 75 10.32 9.36 10.39
N ALA A 76 11.08 8.94 11.40
CA ALA A 76 11.26 7.53 11.71
C ALA A 76 9.92 6.83 12.01
N GLN A 77 9.03 7.47 12.77
CA GLN A 77 7.71 6.91 13.09
C GLN A 77 6.81 6.81 11.85
N VAL A 78 6.83 7.82 10.98
CA VAL A 78 6.07 7.78 9.70
C VAL A 78 6.64 6.69 8.79
N LYS A 79 7.97 6.58 8.71
CA LYS A 79 8.65 5.54 7.93
C LYS A 79 8.29 4.14 8.41
N THR A 80 8.28 3.89 9.73
CA THR A 80 7.83 2.60 10.28
C THR A 80 6.40 2.23 9.86
N ARG A 81 5.50 3.22 9.78
CA ARG A 81 4.12 3.00 9.32
C ARG A 81 4.05 2.67 7.83
N ILE A 82 4.90 3.29 7.02
CA ILE A 82 5.03 2.99 5.59
C ILE A 82 5.65 1.62 5.38
N ASP A 83 6.68 1.26 6.14
CA ASP A 83 7.32 -0.06 6.09
C ASP A 83 6.28 -1.17 6.37
N ALA A 84 5.48 -1.02 7.43
CA ALA A 84 4.40 -1.95 7.75
C ALA A 84 3.31 -2.01 6.65
N PHE A 85 3.00 -0.87 6.00
CA PHE A 85 2.07 -0.84 4.88
C PHE A 85 2.59 -1.63 3.68
N VAL A 86 3.86 -1.45 3.31
CA VAL A 86 4.49 -2.18 2.20
C VAL A 86 4.55 -3.68 2.51
N GLU A 87 4.87 -4.06 3.75
CA GLU A 87 4.88 -5.46 4.18
C GLU A 87 3.50 -6.13 4.04
N ILE A 88 2.44 -5.45 4.47
CA ILE A 88 1.05 -5.93 4.27
C ILE A 88 0.73 -6.07 2.78
N LEU A 89 1.30 -5.22 1.92
CA LEU A 89 1.07 -5.31 0.48
C LEU A 89 1.79 -6.49 -0.19
N GLN A 90 2.75 -7.12 0.48
CA GLN A 90 3.51 -8.27 0.00
C GLN A 90 2.97 -9.61 0.49
N GLN A 91 2.06 -9.61 1.47
CA GLN A 91 1.32 -10.78 1.95
C GLN A 91 0.08 -11.05 1.09
#